data_AF-A0A1S5Y082-F1
#
_entry.id   AF-A0A1S5Y082-F1
#
_cell.length_a   1.000
_cell.length_b   1.000
_cell.length_c   1.000
_cell.angle_alpha   90.00
_cell.angle_beta   90.00
_cell.angle_gamma   90.00
#
_symmetry.space_group_name_H-M   'P 1'
#
loop_
_entity.id
_entity.type
_entity.pdbx_description
1 polymer ?
#
loop_
_entity_poly.entity_id
_entity_poly.type
_entity_poly.pdbx_seq_one_letter_code
_entity_poly.pdbx_strand_id
1 'polypeptide(L)'
;MSKFGWIAIVALLAGCSTGVVQVDKDTYMISEKAAGCGFATAGGQEADAYKKANEYCSSRGQQVEIVSTTAKDGVPFARCASANVKFRCVPKKE
;
A
#
# COMPACT_ATOMS: atom_id res chain seq x y z
N MET A 1 28.60 -32.47 17.01
CA MET A 1 28.99 -31.08 17.29
C MET A 1 29.26 -30.36 15.97
N SER A 2 28.24 -29.81 15.33
CA SER A 2 28.41 -28.88 14.18
C SER A 2 27.23 -27.93 14.14
N LYS A 3 27.14 -27.11 15.19
CA LYS A 3 26.33 -25.87 15.22
C LYS A 3 27.14 -24.89 14.37
N PHE A 4 26.68 -24.38 13.23
CA PHE A 4 27.20 -23.21 12.47
C PHE A 4 26.82 -23.24 10.97
N GLY A 5 25.64 -23.76 10.60
CA GLY A 5 25.23 -23.90 9.19
C GLY A 5 23.93 -23.21 8.80
N TRP A 6 23.39 -22.29 9.62
CA TRP A 6 21.99 -21.84 9.45
C TRP A 6 21.73 -20.35 9.65
N ILE A 7 22.75 -19.48 9.59
CA ILE A 7 22.61 -18.04 9.92
C ILE A 7 22.61 -17.10 8.69
N ALA A 8 22.66 -17.59 7.45
CA ALA A 8 22.93 -16.73 6.30
C ALA A 8 21.79 -16.58 5.27
N ILE A 9 20.50 -16.58 5.66
CA ILE A 9 19.39 -16.47 4.68
C ILE A 9 18.22 -15.55 5.09
N VAL A 10 18.42 -14.58 5.98
CA VAL A 10 17.37 -13.58 6.30
C VAL A 10 17.92 -12.16 6.18
N ALA A 11 18.38 -11.80 4.98
CA ALA A 11 18.56 -10.42 4.56
C ALA A 11 17.42 -10.05 3.59
N LEU A 12 16.17 -10.19 4.04
CA LEU A 12 15.00 -9.80 3.26
C LEU A 12 14.78 -8.29 3.39
N LEU A 13 15.12 -7.59 2.30
CA LEU A 13 14.29 -6.54 1.69
C LEU A 13 13.89 -5.35 2.60
N ALA A 14 14.87 -4.55 3.04
CA ALA A 14 14.59 -3.15 3.43
C ALA A 14 14.42 -2.28 2.16
N GLY A 15 13.36 -2.52 1.40
CA GLY A 15 12.98 -1.69 0.25
C GLY A 15 12.21 -0.46 0.73
N CYS A 16 12.85 0.70 0.71
CA CYS A 16 12.18 1.98 0.95
C CYS A 16 11.37 2.35 -0.31
N SER A 17 10.19 1.76 -0.45
CA SER A 17 9.17 2.19 -1.40
C SER A 17 8.04 2.82 -0.59
N THR A 18 7.45 3.89 -1.09
CA THR A 18 6.15 4.40 -0.63
C THR A 18 5.16 3.24 -0.63
N GLY A 19 5.04 2.58 0.52
CA GLY A 19 4.63 1.19 0.61
C GLY A 19 3.46 1.02 1.56
N VAL A 20 2.93 -0.20 1.60
CA VAL A 20 1.83 -0.57 2.48
C VAL A 20 2.26 -0.41 3.94
N VAL A 21 1.57 0.44 4.69
CA VAL A 21 1.79 0.65 6.12
C VAL A 21 0.71 -0.07 6.91
N GLN A 22 1.08 -0.85 7.92
CA GLN A 22 0.12 -1.42 8.86
C GLN A 22 -0.32 -0.34 9.85
N VAL A 23 -1.61 0.01 9.86
CA VAL A 23 -2.18 1.04 10.75
C VAL A 23 -2.89 0.45 11.96
N ASP A 24 -3.30 -0.81 11.88
CA ASP A 24 -3.93 -1.57 12.97
C ASP A 24 -3.68 -3.08 12.80
N LYS A 25 -4.15 -3.91 13.73
CA LYS A 25 -3.87 -5.36 13.80
C LYS A 25 -4.15 -6.08 12.46
N ASP A 26 -5.22 -5.71 11.78
CA ASP A 26 -5.62 -6.29 10.49
C ASP A 26 -5.86 -5.24 9.40
N THR A 27 -5.46 -3.99 9.65
CA THR A 27 -5.73 -2.88 8.74
C THR A 27 -4.43 -2.27 8.23
N TYR A 28 -4.38 -2.09 6.92
CA TYR A 28 -3.25 -1.55 6.19
C TYR A 28 -3.69 -0.28 5.47
N MET A 29 -2.71 0.54 5.10
CA MET A 29 -2.93 1.82 4.46
C MET A 29 -1.87 2.05 3.38
N ILE A 30 -2.31 2.52 2.22
CA ILE A 30 -1.44 3.01 1.16
C ILE A 30 -1.73 4.49 0.98
N SER A 31 -0.68 5.30 0.88
CA SER A 31 -0.77 6.73 0.63
C SER A 31 0.01 7.07 -0.64
N GLU A 32 -0.72 7.36 -1.71
CA GLU A 32 -0.16 7.76 -2.99
C GLU A 32 -0.30 9.27 -3.16
N LYS A 33 0.74 9.91 -3.67
CA LYS A 33 0.77 11.34 -3.95
C LYS A 33 1.21 11.56 -5.38
N ALA A 34 0.53 12.46 -6.09
CA ALA A 34 0.92 12.85 -7.44
C ALA A 34 2.33 13.47 -7.43
N ALA A 35 3.17 13.04 -8.37
CA ALA A 35 4.47 13.67 -8.61
C ALA A 35 4.34 15.14 -9.04
N GLY A 36 3.24 15.51 -9.73
CA GLY A 36 2.93 16.88 -10.14
C GLY A 36 1.95 17.56 -9.20
N CYS A 37 2.37 18.64 -8.55
CA CYS A 37 1.52 19.50 -7.72
C CYS A 37 0.90 20.61 -8.59
N GLY A 38 -0.24 20.30 -9.23
CA GLY A 38 -0.97 21.23 -10.10
C GLY A 38 -2.43 20.80 -10.26
N PHE A 39 -2.98 20.92 -11.47
CA PHE A 39 -4.30 20.39 -11.85
C PHE A 39 -4.30 18.86 -12.01
N ALA A 40 -3.74 18.15 -11.03
CA ALA A 40 -3.75 16.69 -11.01
C ALA A 40 -5.04 16.22 -10.32
N THR A 41 -5.66 15.18 -10.88
CA THR A 41 -6.75 14.45 -10.22
C THR A 41 -6.17 13.35 -9.35
N ALA A 42 -6.87 12.99 -8.27
CA ALA A 42 -6.45 11.92 -7.37
C ALA A 42 -6.79 10.52 -7.90
N GLY A 43 -7.57 10.40 -8.98
CA GLY A 43 -8.04 9.12 -9.51
C GLY A 43 -6.92 8.15 -9.91
N GLY A 44 -5.82 8.65 -10.49
CA GLY A 44 -4.67 7.80 -10.83
C GLY A 44 -3.99 7.21 -9.58
N GLN A 45 -3.87 8.02 -8.53
CA GLN A 45 -3.24 7.67 -7.27
C GLN A 45 -4.13 6.70 -6.48
N GLU A 46 -5.45 6.88 -6.57
CA GLU A 46 -6.42 5.96 -5.99
C GLU A 46 -6.37 4.59 -6.69
N ALA A 47 -6.35 4.57 -8.03
CA ALA A 47 -6.24 3.34 -8.80
C ALA A 47 -4.93 2.58 -8.51
N ASP A 48 -3.80 3.30 -8.41
CA ASP A 48 -2.51 2.70 -8.06
C ASP A 48 -2.51 2.14 -6.63
N ALA A 49 -3.12 2.86 -5.68
CA ALA A 49 -3.30 2.38 -4.31
C ALA A 49 -4.16 1.09 -4.25
N TYR A 50 -5.24 1.00 -5.03
CA TYR A 50 -6.02 -0.25 -5.12
C TYR A 50 -5.23 -1.40 -5.73
N LYS A 51 -4.42 -1.13 -6.76
CA LYS A 51 -3.58 -2.16 -7.39
C LYS A 51 -2.57 -2.72 -6.38
N LYS A 52 -1.86 -1.84 -5.67
CA LYS A 52 -0.92 -2.21 -4.59
C LYS A 52 -1.61 -2.98 -3.46
N ALA A 53 -2.82 -2.59 -3.06
CA ALA A 53 -3.58 -3.30 -2.04
C ALA A 53 -3.94 -4.73 -2.50
N ASN A 54 -4.37 -4.88 -3.75
CA ASN A 54 -4.66 -6.18 -4.35
C ASN A 54 -3.41 -7.06 -4.44
N GLU A 55 -2.28 -6.52 -4.91
CA GLU A 55 -1.01 -7.24 -4.98
C GLU A 55 -0.55 -7.69 -3.58
N TYR A 56 -0.67 -6.82 -2.59
CA TYR A 56 -0.30 -7.12 -1.20
C TYR A 56 -1.13 -8.28 -0.63
N CYS A 57 -2.46 -8.24 -0.76
CA CYS A 57 -3.30 -9.33 -0.26
C CYS A 57 -3.17 -10.62 -1.10
N SER A 58 -3.02 -10.50 -2.42
CA SER A 58 -2.84 -11.65 -3.32
C SER A 58 -1.54 -12.40 -3.05
N SER A 59 -0.47 -11.68 -2.69
CA SER A 59 0.81 -12.29 -2.26
C SER A 59 0.67 -13.20 -1.03
N ARG A 60 -0.42 -13.05 -0.27
CA ARG A 60 -0.76 -13.83 0.93
C ARG A 60 -1.84 -14.88 0.68
N GLY A 61 -2.30 -15.03 -0.57
CA GLY A 61 -3.44 -15.89 -0.90
C GLY A 61 -4.79 -15.35 -0.42
N GLN A 62 -4.85 -14.09 0.01
CA GLN A 62 -6.05 -13.43 0.52
C GLN A 62 -6.69 -12.53 -0.55
N GLN A 63 -7.89 -12.01 -0.28
CA GLN A 63 -8.53 -10.97 -1.08
C GLN A 63 -8.51 -9.62 -0.35
N VAL A 64 -8.52 -8.53 -1.11
CA VAL A 64 -8.59 -7.18 -0.54
C VAL A 64 -10.03 -6.88 -0.08
N GLU A 65 -10.15 -6.27 1.10
CA GLU A 65 -11.37 -5.64 1.59
C GLU A 65 -11.07 -4.16 1.82
N ILE A 66 -11.73 -3.27 1.07
CA ILE A 66 -11.53 -1.82 1.24
C ILE A 66 -12.32 -1.34 2.45
N VAL A 67 -11.62 -0.73 3.41
CA VAL A 67 -12.21 -0.17 4.64
C VAL A 67 -12.63 1.28 4.41
N SER A 68 -11.74 2.07 3.80
CA SER A 68 -12.02 3.46 3.50
C SER A 68 -11.10 3.99 2.42
N THR A 69 -11.61 4.86 1.57
CA THR A 69 -10.81 5.59 0.59
C THR A 69 -10.97 7.08 0.79
N THR A 70 -9.87 7.81 0.74
CA THR A 70 -9.86 9.28 0.78
C THR A 70 -8.97 9.79 -0.33
N ALA A 71 -9.58 10.34 -1.37
CA ALA A 71 -8.92 11.01 -2.46
C ALA A 71 -9.07 12.53 -2.33
N LYS A 72 -8.01 13.27 -2.57
CA LYS A 72 -8.00 14.73 -2.56
C LYS A 72 -7.31 15.20 -3.82
N ASP A 73 -8.05 15.91 -4.67
CA ASP A 73 -7.48 16.51 -5.86
C ASP A 73 -6.49 17.62 -5.54
N GLY A 74 -5.58 17.84 -6.51
CA GLY A 74 -4.61 18.91 -6.47
C GLY A 74 -5.30 20.25 -6.59
N VAL A 75 -4.88 21.19 -5.76
CA VAL A 75 -5.27 22.60 -5.87
C VAL A 75 -4.00 23.36 -6.22
N PRO A 76 -3.96 24.05 -7.38
CA PRO A 76 -2.81 24.83 -7.79
C PRO A 76 -2.28 25.70 -6.64
N PHE A 77 -0.97 25.66 -6.42
CA PHE A 77 -0.26 26.41 -5.38
C PHE A 77 -0.63 26.11 -3.91
N ALA A 78 -1.58 25.22 -3.64
CA ALA A 78 -2.01 24.90 -2.27
C ALA A 78 -1.72 23.45 -1.87
N ARG A 79 -2.03 22.46 -2.72
CA ARG A 79 -1.81 21.03 -2.41
C ARG A 79 -1.72 20.16 -3.67
N CYS A 80 -1.01 19.05 -3.56
CA CYS A 80 -0.91 18.05 -4.63
C CYS A 80 -2.02 17.01 -4.49
N ALA A 81 -2.42 16.41 -5.61
CA ALA A 81 -3.39 15.34 -5.57
C ALA A 81 -2.84 14.14 -4.79
N SER A 82 -3.64 13.56 -3.90
CA SER A 82 -3.25 12.43 -3.06
C SER A 82 -4.41 11.49 -2.88
N ALA A 83 -4.13 10.19 -2.75
CA ALA A 83 -5.10 9.18 -2.41
C ALA A 83 -4.60 8.36 -1.22
N ASN A 84 -5.49 8.05 -0.30
CA ASN A 84 -5.24 7.21 0.84
C ASN A 84 -6.28 6.10 0.87
N VAL A 85 -5.82 4.86 0.77
CA VAL A 85 -6.68 3.68 0.80
C VAL A 85 -6.33 2.87 2.02
N LYS A 86 -7.32 2.67 2.90
CA LYS A 86 -7.23 1.71 4.00
C LYS A 86 -7.95 0.43 3.59
N PHE A 87 -7.30 -0.70 3.86
CA PHE A 87 -7.80 -2.00 3.46
C PHE A 87 -7.39 -3.08 4.46
N ARG A 88 -8.07 -4.22 4.39
CA ARG A 88 -7.71 -5.46 5.07
C ARG A 88 -7.47 -6.55 4.04
N CYS A 89 -6.70 -7.55 4.44
CA CYS A 89 -6.62 -8.79 3.69
C CYS A 89 -7.48 -9.83 4.41
N VAL A 90 -8.53 -10.30 3.73
CA VAL A 90 -9.47 -11.27 4.27
C VAL A 90 -9.38 -12.58 3.49
N PRO A 91 -9.76 -13.73 4.07
CA PRO A 91 -9.83 -14.98 3.33
C PRO A 91 -10.68 -14.82 2.07
N LYS A 92 -10.26 -15.46 0.97
CA LYS A 92 -11.07 -15.54 -0.24
C LYS A 92 -12.36 -16.29 0.12
N LYS A 93 -13.51 -15.70 -0.17
CA LYS A 93 -14.78 -16.42 -0.08
C LYS A 93 -14.87 -17.26 -1.36
N GLU A 94 -14.85 -18.57 -1.21
CA GLU A 94 -15.01 -19.55 -2.28
C GLU A 94 -16.44 -19.57 -2.82
#